data_AF-A0A2Z3UPL3-F1
#
_entry.id   AF-A0A2Z3UPL3-F1
#
_cell.length_a   1.000
_cell.length_b   1.000
_cell.length_c   1.000
_cell.angle_alpha   90.00
_cell.angle_beta   90.00
_cell.angle_gamma   90.00
#
_symmetry.space_group_name_H-M   'P 1'
#
loop_
_entity.id
_entity.type
_entity.pdbx_description
1 polymer ?
#
loop_
_entity_poly.entity_id
_entity_poly.type
_entity_poly.pdbx_seq_one_letter_code
_entity_poly.pdbx_strand_id
1 'polypeptide(L)'
;MAAQATANSATTLQVKSTAKTSTQVGSTAKARLSKVAQQKVKAKKAVSTARKQIGAPYRWGATGPGAFDCSGLVQYSWRKAGVKLPRITYSQYRAVRKKVSWRNLHPGDLMFFSGKGHVGMYVGKGRMVHSPSSGKTVRIVKLEGYYKSSFTGAVRPGG
;
A
#
# COMPACT_ATOMS: atom_id res chain seq x y z
N MET A 1 55.92 -24.55 57.42
CA MET A 1 54.46 -24.72 57.65
C MET A 1 53.75 -24.48 56.32
N ALA A 2 53.03 -25.51 55.83
CA ALA A 2 51.85 -25.53 54.93
C ALA A 2 51.78 -24.58 53.70
N ALA A 3 51.30 -24.95 52.50
CA ALA A 3 50.75 -26.20 51.96
C ALA A 3 50.64 -26.11 50.40
N GLN A 4 50.79 -27.28 49.79
CA GLN A 4 50.22 -27.89 48.56
C GLN A 4 49.43 -27.08 47.49
N ALA A 5 49.89 -27.24 46.23
CA ALA A 5 49.22 -27.65 44.98
C ALA A 5 47.77 -27.21 44.64
N THR A 6 47.53 -26.71 43.41
CA THR A 6 46.90 -27.43 42.26
C THR A 6 46.47 -26.51 41.08
N ALA A 7 46.73 -27.04 39.87
CA ALA A 7 45.94 -27.02 38.62
C ALA A 7 45.62 -25.73 37.80
N ASN A 8 46.06 -25.82 36.54
CA ASN A 8 45.56 -25.22 35.29
C ASN A 8 44.03 -25.04 35.19
N SER A 9 43.59 -23.98 34.49
CA SER A 9 42.66 -24.11 33.34
C SER A 9 42.55 -22.83 32.52
N ALA A 10 43.00 -22.92 31.27
CA ALA A 10 42.73 -21.94 30.22
C ALA A 10 41.27 -22.05 29.78
N THR A 11 40.51 -20.96 29.83
CA THR A 11 39.17 -20.88 29.24
C THR A 11 39.25 -20.16 27.91
N THR A 12 39.46 -20.94 26.85
CA THR A 12 39.16 -20.55 25.46
C THR A 12 37.65 -20.58 25.27
N LEU A 13 36.98 -19.43 25.31
CA LEU A 13 35.60 -19.34 24.80
C LEU A 13 35.64 -19.34 23.26
N GLN A 14 35.19 -20.46 22.72
CA GLN A 14 34.99 -20.74 21.31
C GLN A 14 34.07 -19.69 20.66
N VAL A 15 34.59 -19.01 19.64
CA VAL A 15 33.78 -18.32 18.63
C VAL A 15 33.28 -19.39 17.64
N LYS A 16 32.10 -19.97 17.89
CA LYS A 16 31.44 -20.88 16.94
C LYS A 16 30.01 -20.42 16.67
N SER A 17 29.84 -19.60 15.63
CA SER A 17 28.69 -19.64 14.68
C SER A 17 28.54 -18.32 13.89
N THR A 18 29.34 -18.11 12.85
CA THR A 18 29.15 -16.99 11.89
C THR A 18 28.78 -17.44 10.46
N ALA A 19 28.60 -18.73 10.20
CA ALA A 19 28.35 -19.23 8.84
C ALA A 19 26.87 -19.27 8.39
N LYS A 20 25.89 -19.03 9.27
CA LYS A 20 24.44 -19.07 8.91
C LYS A 20 23.80 -17.70 8.63
N THR A 21 24.53 -16.60 8.84
CA THR A 21 23.94 -15.24 8.79
C THR A 21 23.94 -14.64 7.37
N SER A 22 24.88 -14.98 6.49
CA SER A 22 24.96 -14.34 5.16
C SER A 22 23.92 -14.89 4.15
N THR A 23 23.62 -16.19 4.19
CA THR A 23 22.68 -16.84 3.25
C THR A 23 21.22 -16.45 3.51
N GLN A 24 20.84 -16.25 4.77
CA GLN A 24 19.47 -15.87 5.15
C GLN A 24 19.14 -14.39 4.86
N VAL A 25 20.13 -13.50 4.98
CA VAL A 25 19.97 -12.07 4.66
C VAL A 25 19.81 -11.86 3.14
N GLY A 26 20.53 -12.62 2.30
CA GLY A 26 20.39 -12.56 0.84
C GLY A 26 19.04 -13.08 0.31
N SER A 27 18.54 -14.17 0.91
CA SER A 27 17.25 -14.78 0.58
C SER A 27 16.06 -13.85 0.87
N THR A 28 16.05 -13.22 2.05
CA THR A 28 14.97 -12.32 2.48
C THR A 28 14.94 -11.01 1.68
N ALA A 29 16.11 -10.47 1.31
CA ALA A 29 16.20 -9.30 0.44
C ALA A 29 15.65 -9.58 -0.97
N LYS A 30 16.00 -10.72 -1.58
CA LYS A 30 15.50 -11.13 -2.91
C LYS A 30 13.98 -11.34 -2.92
N ALA A 31 13.44 -12.00 -1.89
CA ALA A 31 12.00 -12.21 -1.74
C ALA A 31 11.23 -10.88 -1.54
N ARG A 32 11.81 -9.92 -0.81
CA ARG A 32 11.22 -8.60 -0.65
C ARG A 32 11.21 -7.80 -1.96
N LEU A 33 12.28 -7.87 -2.74
CA LEU A 33 12.37 -7.24 -4.05
C LEU A 33 11.32 -7.81 -5.03
N SER A 34 11.13 -9.13 -5.04
CA SER A 34 10.10 -9.76 -5.89
C SER A 34 8.69 -9.35 -5.45
N LYS A 35 8.42 -9.25 -4.14
CA LYS A 35 7.12 -8.77 -3.62
C LYS A 35 6.84 -7.32 -4.03
N VAL A 36 7.84 -6.44 -3.95
CA VAL A 36 7.72 -5.05 -4.40
C VAL A 36 7.45 -4.97 -5.90
N ALA A 37 8.15 -5.78 -6.71
CA ALA A 37 7.91 -5.84 -8.15
C ALA A 37 6.48 -6.30 -8.48
N GLN A 38 6.00 -7.37 -7.82
CA GLN A 38 4.62 -7.84 -7.97
C GLN A 38 3.60 -6.78 -7.55
N GLN A 39 3.84 -6.07 -6.44
CA GLN A 39 2.97 -4.98 -5.99
C GLN A 39 2.86 -3.88 -7.06
N LYS A 40 3.98 -3.49 -7.69
CA LYS A 40 3.99 -2.51 -8.78
C LYS A 40 3.19 -2.98 -10.00
N VAL A 41 3.29 -4.26 -10.37
CA VAL A 41 2.51 -4.84 -11.48
C VAL A 41 1.01 -4.77 -11.18
N LYS A 42 0.60 -5.16 -9.96
CA LYS A 42 -0.79 -5.07 -9.51
C LYS A 42 -1.27 -3.62 -9.51
N ALA A 43 -0.48 -2.70 -8.97
CA ALA A 43 -0.79 -1.27 -8.95
C ALA A 43 -0.98 -0.70 -10.36
N LYS A 44 -0.10 -1.05 -11.32
CA LYS A 44 -0.24 -0.63 -12.73
C LYS A 44 -1.56 -1.13 -13.33
N LYS A 45 -1.94 -2.37 -13.07
CA LYS A 45 -3.23 -2.94 -13.51
C LYS A 45 -4.43 -2.25 -12.87
N ALA A 46 -4.36 -1.95 -11.56
CA ALA A 46 -5.41 -1.21 -10.86
C ALA A 46 -5.58 0.20 -11.45
N VAL A 47 -4.50 0.94 -11.65
CA VAL A 47 -4.52 2.28 -12.26
C VAL A 47 -5.10 2.25 -13.67
N SER A 48 -4.66 1.30 -14.51
CA SER A 48 -5.22 1.13 -15.86
C SER A 48 -6.71 0.84 -15.81
N THR A 49 -7.15 -0.03 -14.88
CA THR A 49 -8.57 -0.37 -14.72
C THR A 49 -9.41 0.85 -14.34
N ALA A 50 -8.96 1.65 -13.36
CA ALA A 50 -9.68 2.86 -12.96
C ALA A 50 -9.75 3.91 -14.07
N ARG A 51 -8.66 4.07 -14.84
CA ARG A 51 -8.64 4.98 -16.00
C ARG A 51 -9.68 4.60 -17.05
N LYS A 52 -9.93 3.31 -17.27
CA LYS A 52 -10.99 2.84 -18.17
C LYS A 52 -12.40 3.14 -17.68
N GLN A 53 -12.58 3.51 -16.41
CA GLN A 53 -13.89 3.86 -15.86
C GLN A 53 -14.17 5.38 -15.91
N ILE A 54 -13.25 6.19 -16.42
CA ILE A 54 -13.48 7.64 -16.58
C ILE A 54 -14.75 7.86 -17.42
N GLY A 55 -15.64 8.73 -16.95
CA GLY A 55 -16.95 8.97 -17.53
C GLY A 55 -18.09 8.14 -16.91
N ALA A 56 -17.80 7.06 -16.18
CA ALA A 56 -18.85 6.30 -15.50
C ALA A 56 -19.56 7.17 -14.44
N PRO A 57 -20.89 7.14 -14.34
CA PRO A 57 -21.65 7.95 -13.39
C PRO A 57 -21.39 7.54 -11.95
N TYR A 58 -21.44 8.53 -11.05
CA TYR A 58 -21.49 8.29 -9.63
C TYR A 58 -22.87 7.74 -9.23
N ARG A 59 -22.88 6.63 -8.48
CA ARG A 59 -24.07 6.14 -7.77
C ARG A 59 -23.66 5.62 -6.39
N TRP A 60 -24.30 6.14 -5.34
CA TRP A 60 -24.06 5.67 -3.98
C TRP A 60 -24.24 4.16 -3.89
N GLY A 61 -23.31 3.44 -3.28
CA GLY A 61 -23.40 1.98 -3.17
C GLY A 61 -22.89 1.21 -4.40
N ALA A 62 -22.68 1.85 -5.55
CA ALA A 62 -22.30 1.15 -6.77
C ALA A 62 -20.82 0.69 -6.79
N THR A 63 -20.59 -0.51 -7.35
CA THR A 63 -19.28 -1.19 -7.37
C THR A 63 -18.82 -1.62 -8.78
N GLY A 64 -19.42 -1.04 -9.81
CA GLY A 64 -19.07 -1.23 -11.22
C GLY A 64 -19.78 -2.39 -11.95
N PRO A 65 -19.50 -2.54 -13.26
CA PRO A 65 -18.68 -1.63 -14.07
C PRO A 65 -19.44 -0.39 -14.59
N GLY A 66 -20.78 -0.36 -14.57
CA GLY A 66 -21.56 0.73 -15.16
C GLY A 66 -21.66 2.01 -14.33
N ALA A 67 -21.41 1.95 -13.02
CA ALA A 67 -21.45 3.10 -12.11
C ALA A 67 -20.62 2.81 -10.86
N PHE A 68 -20.15 3.85 -10.17
CA PHE A 68 -19.29 3.70 -9.01
C PHE A 68 -19.54 4.78 -7.95
N ASP A 69 -19.47 4.42 -6.67
CA ASP A 69 -19.07 5.41 -5.66
C ASP A 69 -17.54 5.42 -5.47
N CYS A 70 -17.05 6.28 -4.58
CA CYS A 70 -15.62 6.49 -4.38
C CYS A 70 -14.89 5.19 -3.99
N SER A 71 -15.43 4.46 -3.02
CA SER A 71 -14.84 3.24 -2.49
C SER A 71 -15.07 2.03 -3.38
N GLY A 72 -16.19 1.98 -4.10
CA GLY A 72 -16.51 1.00 -5.12
C GLY A 72 -15.57 1.07 -6.32
N LEU A 73 -15.19 2.27 -6.78
CA LEU A 73 -14.23 2.44 -7.88
C LEU A 73 -12.86 1.83 -7.55
N VAL A 74 -12.31 2.18 -6.39
CA VAL A 74 -10.98 1.68 -5.99
C VAL A 74 -11.02 0.20 -5.64
N GLN A 75 -12.11 -0.29 -5.03
CA GLN A 75 -12.33 -1.70 -4.78
C GLN A 75 -12.38 -2.51 -6.08
N TYR A 76 -13.16 -2.07 -7.06
CA TYR A 76 -13.26 -2.70 -8.38
C TYR A 76 -11.90 -2.77 -9.07
N SER A 77 -11.17 -1.65 -9.07
CA SER A 77 -9.89 -1.52 -9.74
C SER A 77 -8.82 -2.45 -9.16
N TRP A 78 -8.72 -2.49 -7.82
CA TRP A 78 -7.79 -3.39 -7.14
C TRP A 78 -8.23 -4.85 -7.20
N ARG A 79 -9.53 -5.15 -7.22
CA ARG A 79 -10.06 -6.50 -7.43
C ARG A 79 -9.63 -7.05 -8.80
N LYS A 80 -9.71 -6.26 -9.87
CA LYS A 80 -9.20 -6.65 -11.19
C LYS A 80 -7.68 -6.86 -11.21
N ALA A 81 -6.96 -6.25 -10.27
CA ALA A 81 -5.53 -6.49 -10.01
C ALA A 81 -5.25 -7.64 -9.03
N GLY A 82 -6.25 -8.41 -8.61
CA GLY A 82 -6.09 -9.55 -7.70
C GLY A 82 -5.90 -9.17 -6.23
N VAL A 83 -6.26 -7.94 -5.83
CA VAL A 83 -6.20 -7.49 -4.43
C VAL A 83 -7.62 -7.21 -3.94
N LYS A 84 -8.06 -7.93 -2.91
CA LYS A 84 -9.36 -7.71 -2.28
C LYS A 84 -9.27 -6.50 -1.33
N LEU A 85 -10.20 -5.57 -1.48
CA LEU A 85 -10.38 -4.44 -0.59
C LEU A 85 -11.78 -4.48 0.03
N PRO A 86 -11.93 -4.10 1.31
CA PRO A 86 -13.24 -3.91 1.92
C PRO A 86 -14.10 -2.89 1.17
N ARG A 87 -15.41 -2.93 1.40
CA ARG A 87 -16.38 -2.10 0.67
C ARG A 87 -16.30 -0.61 1.01
N ILE A 88 -16.12 -0.28 2.29
CA ILE A 88 -16.21 1.09 2.80
C ILE A 88 -14.83 1.72 2.99
N THR A 89 -14.74 3.04 2.79
CA THR A 89 -13.48 3.83 2.84
C THR A 89 -12.69 3.60 4.14
N TYR A 90 -13.36 3.66 5.29
CA TYR A 90 -12.71 3.48 6.59
C TYR A 90 -12.04 2.11 6.72
N SER A 91 -12.74 1.05 6.32
CA SER A 91 -12.21 -0.31 6.31
C SER A 91 -11.10 -0.50 5.30
N GLN A 92 -11.17 0.15 4.12
CA GLN A 92 -10.06 0.15 3.16
C GLN A 92 -8.79 0.78 3.75
N TYR A 93 -8.92 1.92 4.42
CA TYR A 93 -7.79 2.56 5.09
C TYR A 93 -7.19 1.65 6.17
N ARG A 94 -8.03 1.00 6.98
CA ARG A 94 -7.57 0.12 8.08
C ARG A 94 -6.93 -1.18 7.59
N ALA A 95 -7.52 -1.83 6.60
CA ALA A 95 -7.08 -3.15 6.11
C ALA A 95 -5.67 -3.12 5.50
N VAL A 96 -5.24 -1.99 4.95
CA VAL A 96 -3.92 -1.86 4.33
C VAL A 96 -2.89 -1.42 5.36
N ARG A 97 -1.96 -2.33 5.70
CA ARG A 97 -0.89 -2.09 6.69
C ARG A 97 0.08 -0.99 6.27
N LYS A 98 0.48 -0.96 5.00
CA LYS A 98 1.48 -0.01 4.52
C LYS A 98 0.88 1.39 4.37
N LYS A 99 1.12 2.26 5.35
CA LYS A 99 0.80 3.69 5.28
C LYS A 99 1.81 4.43 4.41
N VAL A 100 1.35 5.48 3.75
CA VAL A 100 2.12 6.31 2.81
C VAL A 100 1.91 7.78 3.15
N SER A 101 3.00 8.55 3.15
CA SER A 101 2.95 10.00 3.30
C SER A 101 2.68 10.67 1.94
N TRP A 102 2.13 11.89 1.97
CA TRP A 102 1.82 12.67 0.76
C TRP A 102 2.99 12.78 -0.22
N ARG A 103 4.21 12.97 0.29
CA ARG A 103 5.43 13.13 -0.53
C ARG A 103 5.91 11.82 -1.17
N ASN A 104 5.42 10.66 -0.72
CA ASN A 104 5.87 9.33 -1.14
C ASN A 104 4.80 8.56 -1.93
N LEU A 105 3.84 9.27 -2.52
CA LEU A 105 2.77 8.69 -3.32
C LEU A 105 3.31 8.06 -4.61
N HIS A 106 2.92 6.82 -4.84
CA HIS A 106 3.21 6.05 -6.05
C HIS A 106 1.90 5.63 -6.74
N PRO A 107 1.85 5.55 -8.08
CA PRO A 107 0.62 5.16 -8.78
C PRO A 107 0.02 3.88 -8.21
N GLY A 108 -1.28 3.91 -7.93
CA GLY A 108 -2.02 2.82 -7.26
C GLY A 108 -2.26 3.05 -5.77
N ASP A 109 -1.49 3.91 -5.10
CA ASP A 109 -1.75 4.28 -3.71
C ASP A 109 -3.16 4.88 -3.56
N LEU A 110 -3.83 4.56 -2.46
CA LEU A 110 -5.15 5.10 -2.15
C LEU A 110 -5.00 6.27 -1.18
N MET A 111 -5.58 7.40 -1.52
CA MET A 111 -5.60 8.60 -0.68
C MET A 111 -6.99 8.84 -0.14
N PHE A 112 -7.03 9.18 1.14
CA PHE A 112 -8.26 9.39 1.90
C PHE A 112 -8.35 10.84 2.33
N PHE A 113 -9.55 11.40 2.23
CA PHE A 113 -9.83 12.81 2.46
C PHE A 113 -11.01 12.98 3.40
N SER A 114 -11.12 14.16 4.01
CA SER A 114 -12.29 14.59 4.79
C SER A 114 -12.66 13.59 5.88
N GLY A 115 -11.71 13.28 6.76
CA GLY A 115 -11.93 12.30 7.84
C GLY A 115 -12.10 10.86 7.34
N LYS A 116 -11.58 10.54 6.14
CA LYS A 116 -11.77 9.26 5.42
C LYS A 116 -13.18 9.07 4.85
N GLY A 117 -13.96 10.15 4.70
CA GLY A 117 -15.26 10.13 4.01
C GLY A 117 -15.15 9.97 2.48
N HIS A 118 -13.99 10.31 1.90
CA HIS A 118 -13.74 10.15 0.46
C HIS A 118 -12.42 9.43 0.19
N VAL A 119 -12.37 8.66 -0.90
CA VAL A 119 -11.16 7.97 -1.37
C VAL A 119 -10.92 8.21 -2.86
N GLY A 120 -9.65 8.36 -3.24
CA GLY A 120 -9.19 8.38 -4.61
C GLY A 120 -7.94 7.53 -4.77
N MET A 121 -7.59 7.19 -6.01
CA MET A 121 -6.36 6.45 -6.32
C MET A 121 -5.36 7.34 -7.04
N TYR A 122 -4.13 7.40 -6.55
CA TYR A 122 -3.06 8.15 -7.19
C TYR A 122 -2.74 7.56 -8.56
N VAL A 123 -2.59 8.43 -9.56
CA VAL A 123 -2.29 8.01 -10.94
C VAL A 123 -0.99 8.64 -11.47
N GLY A 124 -0.19 9.24 -10.59
CA GLY A 124 1.07 9.91 -10.91
C GLY A 124 0.92 11.39 -11.25
N LYS A 125 2.06 12.11 -11.25
CA LYS A 125 2.15 13.53 -11.63
C LYS A 125 1.18 14.43 -10.85
N GLY A 126 1.09 14.26 -9.52
CA GLY A 126 0.25 15.09 -8.66
C GLY A 126 -1.26 14.95 -8.91
N ARG A 127 -1.71 13.81 -9.46
CA ARG A 127 -3.13 13.60 -9.83
C ARG A 127 -3.68 12.30 -9.26
N MET A 128 -5.00 12.28 -9.07
CA MET A 128 -5.75 11.07 -8.73
C MET A 128 -6.93 10.84 -9.67
N VAL A 129 -7.36 9.59 -9.76
CA VAL A 129 -8.67 9.21 -10.30
C VAL A 129 -9.64 8.93 -9.15
N HIS A 130 -10.88 9.41 -9.25
CA HIS A 130 -11.90 9.19 -8.23
C HIS A 130 -13.32 9.26 -8.80
N SER A 131 -14.30 8.72 -8.06
CA SER A 131 -15.73 8.96 -8.26
C SER A 131 -16.21 9.96 -7.19
N PRO A 132 -16.46 11.24 -7.53
CA PRO A 132 -16.56 12.33 -6.55
C PRO A 132 -17.84 12.34 -5.69
N SER A 133 -19.01 12.41 -6.32
CA SER A 133 -20.30 12.61 -5.66
C SER A 133 -21.45 12.46 -6.67
N SER A 134 -22.69 12.40 -6.19
CA SER A 134 -23.90 12.40 -7.01
C SER A 134 -23.88 13.50 -8.08
N GLY A 135 -24.44 13.18 -9.26
CA GLY A 135 -24.50 14.09 -10.42
C GLY A 135 -23.18 14.27 -11.18
N LYS A 136 -22.11 13.57 -10.78
CA LYS A 136 -20.79 13.66 -11.43
C LYS A 136 -20.33 12.29 -11.90
N THR A 137 -19.26 12.29 -12.69
CA THR A 137 -18.65 11.09 -13.25
C THR A 137 -17.25 10.85 -12.70
N VAL A 138 -16.76 9.61 -12.86
CA VAL A 138 -15.38 9.24 -12.59
C VAL A 138 -14.45 10.11 -13.44
N ARG A 139 -13.45 10.71 -12.82
CA ARG A 139 -12.55 11.67 -13.48
C ARG A 139 -11.17 11.73 -12.83
N ILE A 140 -10.24 12.38 -13.51
CA ILE A 140 -8.91 12.69 -12.99
C ILE A 140 -8.86 14.15 -12.54
N VAL A 141 -8.27 14.41 -11.37
CA VAL A 141 -8.11 15.76 -10.79
C VAL A 141 -6.70 15.96 -10.27
N LYS A 142 -6.26 17.23 -10.17
CA LYS A 142 -5.03 17.62 -9.48
C LYS A 142 -5.21 17.53 -7.96
N LEU A 143 -4.11 17.24 -7.26
CA LEU A 143 -4.06 17.14 -5.80
C LEU A 143 -3.68 18.48 -5.16
N GLU A 144 -4.52 19.46 -5.37
CA GLU A 144 -4.32 20.84 -4.96
C GLU A 144 -5.59 21.37 -4.28
N GLY A 145 -5.52 22.57 -3.70
CA GLY A 145 -6.64 23.22 -3.03
C GLY A 145 -7.31 22.31 -2.00
N TYR A 146 -8.60 22.06 -2.21
CA TYR A 146 -9.42 21.21 -1.35
C TYR A 146 -8.80 19.84 -1.05
N TYR A 147 -8.22 19.15 -2.04
CA TYR A 147 -7.65 17.82 -1.79
C TYR A 147 -6.39 17.87 -0.94
N LYS A 148 -5.63 18.96 -1.05
CA LYS A 148 -4.43 19.15 -0.23
C LYS A 148 -4.81 19.47 1.21
N SER A 149 -5.79 20.36 1.44
CA SER A 149 -6.22 20.76 2.78
C SER A 149 -7.04 19.69 3.51
N SER A 150 -7.79 18.86 2.78
CA SER A 150 -8.62 17.78 3.36
C SER A 150 -7.92 16.43 3.49
N PHE A 151 -6.63 16.33 3.14
CA PHE A 151 -5.90 15.06 3.15
C PHE A 151 -5.83 14.47 4.55
N THR A 152 -6.28 13.22 4.70
CA THR A 152 -6.30 12.51 5.98
C THR A 152 -5.22 11.41 6.06
N GLY A 153 -4.79 10.86 4.93
CA GLY A 153 -3.77 9.82 4.89
C GLY A 153 -3.81 9.00 3.60
N ALA A 154 -2.77 8.21 3.37
CA ALA A 154 -2.69 7.32 2.21
C ALA A 154 -2.17 5.93 2.59
N VAL A 155 -2.50 4.93 1.76
CA VAL A 155 -2.07 3.53 1.93
C VAL A 155 -1.65 2.91 0.61
N ARG A 156 -0.81 1.87 0.67
CA ARG A 156 -0.31 1.11 -0.48
C ARG A 156 -0.81 -0.33 -0.48
N PRO A 157 -1.87 -0.66 -1.24
CA PRO A 157 -2.37 -2.04 -1.34
C PRO A 157 -1.43 -2.96 -2.13
N GLY A 158 -1.64 -4.27 -1.98
CA GLY A 158 -1.04 -5.30 -2.82
C GLY A 158 0.40 -5.69 -2.48
N GLY A 159 0.91 -5.26 -1.33
CA GLY A 159 2.25 -5.62 -0.82
C GLY A 159 2.23 -6.62 0.32
#